data_AF-A0A3D1REJ0-F1
#
_entry.id   AF-A0A3D1REJ0-F1
#
_cell.length_a   1.000
_cell.length_b   1.000
_cell.length_c   1.000
_cell.angle_alpha   90.00
_cell.angle_beta   90.00
_cell.angle_gamma   90.00
#
_symmetry.space_group_name_H-M   'P 1'
#
loop_
_entity.id
_entity.type
_entity.pdbx_description
1 polymer ?
#
loop_
_entity_poly.entity_id
_entity_poly.type
_entity_poly.pdbx_seq_one_letter_code
_entity_poly.pdbx_strand_id
1 'polypeptide(L)' 'MSAKQNFLRALYPVLRFFSGLFKMNTRIVEGTDTPATSFYTLNADSSGGENFSFSSLRGKKILLANTASECGYTA' A
#
# COMPACT_ATOMS: atom_id res chain seq x y z
N MET A 1 8.28 12.11 24.84
CA MET A 1 8.85 11.92 23.49
C MET A 1 10.32 12.25 23.54
N SER A 2 11.18 11.38 23.04
CA SER A 2 12.63 11.67 23.00
C SER A 2 12.88 12.84 22.04
N ALA A 3 13.77 13.77 22.39
CA ALA A 3 14.14 14.90 21.53
C ALA A 3 14.53 14.45 20.11
N LYS A 4 15.12 13.25 19.99
CA LYS A 4 15.45 12.59 18.72
C LYS A 4 14.22 12.29 17.87
N GLN A 5 13.13 11.81 18.47
CA GLN A 5 11.90 11.47 17.74
C GLN A 5 11.18 12.70 17.20
N ASN A 6 11.21 13.81 17.94
CA ASN A 6 10.61 15.07 17.50
C ASN A 6 11.40 15.69 16.33
N PHE A 7 12.74 15.63 16.37
CA PHE A 7 13.58 16.08 15.26
C PHE A 7 13.37 15.27 13.98
N LEU A 8 13.34 13.94 14.08
CA LEU A 8 13.09 13.06 12.93
C LEU A 8 11.73 13.31 12.28
N ARG A 9 10.69 13.56 13.09
CA ARG A 9 9.35 13.94 12.59
C ARG A 9 9.36 15.29 11.89
N ALA A 10 10.11 16.26 12.40
CA ALA A 10 10.22 17.58 11.77
C ALA A 10 10.98 17.54 10.43
N LEU A 11 11.95 16.63 10.28
CA LEU A 11 12.73 16.48 9.05
C LEU A 11 12.03 15.61 7.99
N TYR A 12 11.05 14.80 8.39
CA TYR A 12 10.32 13.88 7.51
C TYR A 12 9.67 14.53 6.27
N PRO A 13 8.99 15.70 6.36
CA PRO A 13 8.38 16.36 5.20
C PRO A 13 9.43 16.79 4.18
N VAL A 14 10.58 17.26 4.66
CA VAL A 14 11.70 17.71 3.83
C VAL A 14 12.30 16.52 3.08
N LEU A 15 12.56 15.41 3.78
CA LEU A 15 13.08 14.18 3.16
C LEU A 15 12.10 13.58 2.14
N ARG A 16 10.79 13.58 2.43
CA ARG A 16 9.74 13.17 1.49
C ARG A 16 9.74 14.04 0.23
N PHE A 17 9.80 15.36 0.39
CA PHE A 17 9.86 16.31 -0.73
C PHE A 17 11.08 16.06 -1.63
N PHE A 18 12.26 15.88 -1.03
CA PHE A 18 13.46 15.52 -1.79
C PHE A 18 13.33 14.16 -2.49
N SER A 19 12.80 13.13 -1.83
CA SER A 19 12.58 11.83 -2.47
C SER A 19 11.64 11.90 -3.69
N GLY A 20 10.62 12.76 -3.64
CA GLY A 20 9.68 13.00 -4.74
C GLY A 20 10.32 13.74 -5.92
N LEU A 21 11.13 14.78 -5.64
CA LEU A 21 11.86 15.53 -6.66
C LEU A 21 12.91 14.68 -7.39
N PHE A 22 13.59 13.77 -6.67
CA PHE A 22 14.61 12.89 -7.25
C PHE A 22 14.07 11.55 -7.78
N LYS A 23 12.74 11.31 -7.75
CA LYS A 23 12.07 10.07 -8.19
C LYS A 23 12.72 8.76 -7.69
N MET A 24 13.37 8.80 -6.53
CA MET A 24 14.04 7.62 -5.98
C MET A 24 12.99 6.66 -5.41
N ASN A 25 13.04 5.37 -5.78
CA ASN A 25 12.15 4.27 -5.36
C ASN A 25 10.75 4.18 -5.99
N THR A 26 10.51 4.74 -7.17
CA THR A 26 9.25 4.49 -7.92
C THR A 26 9.46 3.53 -9.08
N ARG A 27 9.76 2.25 -8.78
CA ARG A 27 9.77 1.23 -9.82
C ARG A 27 8.34 0.85 -10.15
N ILE A 28 7.80 1.44 -11.22
CA ILE A 28 6.56 0.97 -11.83
C ILE A 28 6.95 -0.22 -12.71
N VAL A 29 6.54 -1.42 -12.29
CA VAL A 29 6.63 -2.61 -13.12
C VAL A 29 5.30 -2.72 -13.85
N GLU A 30 5.29 -2.40 -15.14
CA GLU A 30 4.16 -2.74 -16.00
C GLU A 30 4.20 -4.24 -16.29
N GLY A 31 3.13 -4.94 -15.95
CA GLY A 31 2.95 -6.32 -16.36
C GLY A 31 2.63 -6.38 -17.86
N THR A 32 3.34 -7.20 -18.62
CA THR A 32 3.07 -7.46 -20.03
C THR A 32 1.94 -8.46 -20.25
N ASP A 33 1.57 -9.19 -19.20
CA ASP A 33 0.64 -10.30 -19.29
C ASP A 33 -0.79 -9.84 -19.02
N THR A 34 -1.71 -10.23 -19.91
CA THR A 34 -3.14 -10.06 -19.68
C THR A 34 -3.59 -11.07 -18.62
N PRO A 35 -4.11 -10.63 -17.46
CA PRO A 35 -4.59 -11.56 -16.45
C PRO A 35 -5.78 -12.36 -17.00
N ALA A 36 -5.77 -13.68 -16.77
CA ALA A 36 -6.80 -14.59 -17.26
C ALA A 36 -8.20 -14.29 -16.70
N THR A 37 -8.27 -13.60 -15.56
CA THR A 37 -9.54 -13.12 -14.98
C THR A 37 -9.41 -11.68 -14.50
N SER A 38 -10.55 -11.00 -14.44
CA SER A 38 -10.63 -9.66 -13.89
C SER A 38 -10.51 -9.70 -12.36
N PHE A 39 -9.81 -8.72 -11.78
CA PHE A 39 -9.78 -8.49 -10.33
C PHE A 39 -11.20 -8.45 -9.71
N TYR A 40 -12.19 -7.92 -10.45
CA TYR A 40 -13.55 -7.74 -9.97
C TYR A 40 -14.38 -9.04 -9.86
N THR A 41 -13.85 -10.19 -10.34
CA THR A 41 -14.49 -11.50 -10.13
C THR A 41 -14.04 -12.15 -8.82
N LEU A 42 -13.02 -11.59 -8.16
CA LEU A 42 -12.47 -12.13 -6.93
C LEU A 42 -13.39 -11.82 -5.73
N ASN A 43 -13.28 -12.66 -4.72
CA ASN A 43 -13.92 -12.46 -3.43
C ASN A 43 -12.93 -12.87 -2.33
N ALA A 44 -13.10 -12.34 -1.14
CA ALA A 44 -12.31 -12.71 0.03
C ALA A 44 -13.17 -12.64 1.28
N ASP A 45 -12.83 -13.42 2.31
CA ASP A 45 -13.46 -13.29 3.61
C ASP A 45 -12.92 -12.04 4.32
N SER A 46 -13.83 -11.24 4.87
CA SER A 46 -13.47 -10.13 5.73
C SER A 46 -12.90 -10.64 7.05
N SER A 47 -12.30 -9.74 7.84
CA SER A 47 -11.84 -10.08 9.19
C SER A 47 -12.97 -10.56 10.12
N GLY A 48 -14.23 -10.28 9.78
CA GLY A 48 -15.42 -10.78 10.48
C GLY A 48 -15.96 -12.11 9.92
N GLY A 49 -15.34 -12.68 8.89
CA GLY A 49 -15.79 -13.92 8.23
C GLY A 49 -16.90 -13.73 7.21
N GLU A 50 -17.26 -12.50 6.88
CA GLU A 50 -18.25 -12.22 5.82
C GLU A 50 -17.58 -12.25 4.45
N ASN A 51 -18.22 -12.91 3.48
CA ASN A 51 -17.75 -12.91 2.10
C ASN A 51 -17.84 -11.49 1.50
N PHE A 52 -16.71 -10.94 1.08
CA PHE A 52 -16.59 -9.64 0.45
C PHE A 52 -16.28 -9.76 -1.04
N SER A 53 -17.21 -9.32 -1.88
CA SER A 53 -17.03 -9.32 -3.33
C SER A 53 -16.30 -8.08 -3.84
N PHE A 54 -15.24 -8.29 -4.62
CA PHE A 54 -14.43 -7.20 -5.16
C PHE A 54 -15.14 -6.47 -6.30
N SER A 55 -16.23 -7.03 -6.84
CA SER A 55 -17.10 -6.37 -7.82
C SER A 55 -17.62 -5.01 -7.33
N SER A 56 -17.82 -4.86 -6.01
CA SER A 56 -18.24 -3.62 -5.35
C SER A 56 -17.22 -2.47 -5.44
N LEU A 57 -15.95 -2.78 -5.76
CA LEU A 57 -14.86 -1.81 -5.86
C LEU A 57 -14.70 -1.22 -7.27
N ARG A 58 -15.59 -1.56 -8.22
CA ARG A 58 -15.52 -1.08 -9.60
C ARG A 58 -15.51 0.44 -9.67
N GLY A 59 -14.61 0.98 -10.48
CA GLY A 59 -14.44 2.43 -10.67
C GLY A 59 -13.62 3.12 -9.58
N LYS A 60 -13.08 2.38 -8.60
CA LYS A 60 -12.20 2.92 -7.56
C LYS A 60 -10.74 2.59 -7.87
N LYS A 61 -9.82 3.48 -7.46
CA LYS A 61 -8.39 3.18 -7.41
C LYS A 61 -8.14 2.27 -6.21
N ILE A 62 -7.45 1.16 -6.42
CA ILE A 62 -7.25 0.09 -5.43
C ILE A 62 -5.76 -0.06 -5.14
N LEU A 63 -5.40 -0.13 -3.86
CA LEU A 63 -4.07 -0.53 -3.40
C LEU A 63 -4.21 -1.87 -2.67
N LEU A 64 -3.53 -2.89 -3.16
CA LEU A 64 -3.45 -4.20 -2.51
C LEU A 64 -2.14 -4.30 -1.73
N ALA A 65 -2.23 -4.68 -0.46
CA ALA A 65 -1.08 -4.86 0.41
C ALA A 65 -1.16 -6.24 1.09
N ASN A 66 -0.09 -7.01 1.02
CA ASN A 66 0.08 -8.19 1.85
C ASN A 66 0.56 -7.75 3.24
N THR A 67 -0.24 -8.01 4.27
CA THR A 67 0.09 -7.67 5.66
C THR A 67 0.27 -8.95 6.48
N ALA A 68 1.06 -8.90 7.55
CA ALA A 68 1.13 -9.96 8.55
C ALA A 68 1.22 -9.35 9.95
N SER A 69 0.63 -10.02 10.95
CA SER A 69 0.50 -9.50 12.31
C SER A 69 1.86 -9.25 12.99
N GLU A 70 2.87 -10.05 12.67
CA GLU A 70 4.21 -9.97 13.28
C GLU A 70 5.30 -9.85 12.21
N CYS A 71 5.16 -8.90 11.28
CA CYS A 71 6.14 -8.70 10.20
C CYS A 71 7.37 -7.85 10.60
N GLY A 72 7.44 -7.31 11.81
CA GLY A 72 8.62 -6.59 12.33
C GLY A 72 8.90 -5.22 11.70
N TYR A 73 8.05 -4.74 10.79
CA TYR A 73 8.18 -3.41 10.16
C TYR A 73 7.56 -2.26 10.97
N THR A 74 6.84 -2.59 12.04
CA THR A 74 6.22 -1.63 12.96
C THR A 74 6.55 -2.06 14.39
N ALA A 75 7.16 -1.15 15.16
CA ALA A 75 7.54 -1.35 16.57
C ALA A 75 6.44 -0.87 17.52
#